data_AF-A0A7Y0SD58-F1
#
_entry.id   AF-A0A7Y0SD58-F1
#
_cell.length_a   1.000
_cell.length_b   1.000
_cell.length_c   1.000
_cell.angle_alpha   90.00
_cell.angle_beta   90.00
_cell.angle_gamma   90.00
#
_symmetry.space_group_name_H-M   'P 1'
#
loop_
_entity.id
_entity.type
_entity.pdbx_description
1 polymer ?
#
loop_
_entity_poly.entity_id
_entity_poly.type
_entity_poly.pdbx_seq_one_letter_code
_entity_poly.pdbx_strand_id
1 'polypeptide(L)'
;ELLFGLRKPTSGEVYVCGYPLSRSSAKQRQELCQHIQLIPQEPQSSLNPYYTVRQILLEPLSNIGLTQELNEKVEKVLADVGLDLTLLDRNAQQLS
;
A
#
# COMPACT_ATOMS: atom_id res chain seq x y z
N GLU A 1 13.77 -3.11 6.37
CA GLU A 1 14.32 -3.65 5.10
C GLU A 1 14.14 -5.16 4.95
N LEU A 2 14.67 -5.96 5.89
CA LEU A 2 14.59 -7.44 5.83
C LEU A 2 13.15 -7.99 5.78
N LEU A 3 12.23 -7.44 6.59
CA LEU A 3 10.82 -7.84 6.64
C LEU A 3 10.01 -7.53 5.37
N PHE A 4 10.51 -6.64 4.51
CA PHE A 4 9.85 -6.27 3.25
C PHE A 4 10.55 -6.90 2.04
N GLY A 5 11.52 -7.78 2.26
CA GLY A 5 12.32 -8.39 1.19
C GLY A 5 13.23 -7.42 0.44
N LEU A 6 13.33 -6.15 0.89
CA LEU A 6 14.20 -5.12 0.30
C LEU A 6 15.69 -5.40 0.53
N ARG A 7 16.00 -6.19 1.55
CA ARG A 7 17.34 -6.70 1.84
C ARG A 7 17.26 -8.19 2.08
N LYS A 8 18.19 -8.95 1.51
CA LYS A 8 18.30 -10.40 1.77
C LYS A 8 19.02 -10.65 3.10
N PRO A 9 18.57 -11.60 3.92
CA PRO A 9 19.30 -12.01 5.12
C PRO A 9 20.63 -12.66 4.72
N THR A 10 21.68 -12.42 5.50
CA THR A 10 23.00 -13.04 5.30
C THR A 10 22.96 -14.56 5.54
N SER A 11 22.14 -15.00 6.50
CA SER A 11 21.84 -16.40 6.77
C SER A 11 20.44 -16.53 7.39
N GLY A 12 19.84 -17.72 7.30
CA GLY A 12 18.49 -18.00 7.80
C GLY A 12 17.38 -17.61 6.82
N GLU A 13 16.15 -17.74 7.28
CA GLU A 13 14.94 -17.50 6.50
C GLU A 13 14.01 -16.55 7.25
N VAL A 14 13.32 -15.68 6.52
CA VAL A 14 12.32 -14.76 7.07
C VAL A 14 10.96 -15.20 6.57
N TYR A 15 10.04 -15.41 7.50
CA TYR A 15 8.65 -15.77 7.22
C TYR A 15 7.74 -14.63 7.63
N VAL A 16 6.77 -14.32 6.78
CA VAL A 16 5.67 -13.41 7.15
C VAL A 16 4.35 -14.06 6.80
N CYS A 17 3.42 -14.06 7.76
CA CYS A 17 2.14 -14.76 7.64
C CYS A 17 2.28 -16.24 7.22
N GLY A 18 3.39 -16.90 7.61
CA GLY A 18 3.69 -18.29 7.24
C GLY A 18 4.36 -18.48 5.87
N TYR A 19 4.57 -17.41 5.10
CA TYR A 19 5.20 -17.46 3.78
C TYR A 19 6.66 -17.02 3.81
N PRO A 20 7.59 -17.77 3.18
CA PRO A 20 8.99 -17.37 3.11
C PRO A 20 9.20 -16.18 2.16
N LEU A 21 9.85 -15.12 2.64
CA LEU A 21 10.14 -13.91 1.85
C LEU A 21 11.22 -14.12 0.78
N SER A 22 12.12 -15.09 0.96
CA SER A 22 13.32 -15.28 0.14
C SER A 22 13.08 -15.95 -1.22
N ARG A 23 11.89 -16.55 -1.44
CA ARG A 23 11.59 -17.41 -2.60
C ARG A 23 10.16 -17.25 -3.11
N SER A 24 9.69 -16.02 -3.28
CA SER A 24 8.33 -15.75 -3.74
C SER A 24 8.29 -15.49 -5.25
N SER A 25 7.60 -16.38 -5.98
CA SER A 25 7.11 -16.14 -7.34
C SER A 25 6.28 -14.85 -7.42
N ALA A 26 6.02 -14.33 -8.62
CA ALA A 26 5.20 -13.13 -8.79
C ALA A 26 3.84 -13.24 -8.07
N LYS A 27 3.20 -14.41 -8.14
CA LYS A 27 1.94 -14.70 -7.45
C LYS A 27 2.09 -14.65 -5.92
N GLN A 28 3.12 -15.29 -5.37
CA GLN A 28 3.37 -15.26 -3.92
C GLN A 28 3.72 -13.86 -3.41
N ARG A 29 4.39 -13.04 -4.22
CA ARG A 29 4.62 -11.62 -3.88
C ARG A 29 3.31 -10.85 -3.84
N GLN A 30 2.42 -11.08 -4.80
CA GLN A 30 1.09 -10.46 -4.80
C GLN A 30 0.27 -10.85 -3.57
N GLU A 31 0.28 -12.14 -3.17
CA GLU A 31 -0.35 -12.62 -1.93
C GLU A 31 0.26 -11.96 -0.68
N LEU A 32 1.59 -11.86 -0.60
CA LEU A 32 2.29 -11.18 0.50
C LEU A 32 1.91 -9.69 0.61
N CYS A 33 1.77 -8.98 -0.52
CA CYS A 33 1.35 -7.57 -0.53
C CYS A 33 -0.08 -7.35 -0.02
N GLN A 34 -0.94 -8.38 0.02
CA GLN A 34 -2.25 -8.29 0.65
C GLN A 34 -2.17 -8.31 2.19
N HIS A 35 -1.09 -8.88 2.74
CA HIS A 35 -0.91 -9.05 4.18
C HIS A 35 -0.01 -8.01 4.83
N ILE A 36 0.86 -7.35 4.06
CA ILE A 36 1.87 -6.44 4.58
C ILE A 36 1.88 -5.15 3.74
N GLN A 37 1.78 -4.01 4.41
CA GLN A 37 1.96 -2.69 3.81
C GLN A 37 2.96 -1.88 4.63
N LEU A 38 3.85 -1.15 3.95
CA LEU A 38 4.85 -0.30 4.58
C LEU A 38 4.33 1.13 4.67
N ILE A 39 4.32 1.70 5.87
CA ILE A 39 4.16 3.15 6.09
C ILE A 39 5.55 3.72 6.39
N PRO A 40 6.15 4.52 5.50
CA PRO A 40 7.46 5.10 5.74
C PRO A 40 7.39 6.23 6.78
N GLN A 41 8.53 6.49 7.44
CA GLN A 41 8.65 7.54 8.46
C GLN A 41 8.42 8.95 7.90
N GLU A 42 8.64 9.14 6.60
CA GLU A 42 8.41 10.39 5.87
C GLU A 42 7.28 10.20 4.84
N PRO A 43 5.99 10.24 5.25
CA PRO A 43 4.88 9.88 4.38
C PRO A 43 4.80 10.75 3.13
N GLN A 44 5.08 12.06 3.27
CA GLN A 44 5.04 13.03 2.18
C GLN A 44 6.01 12.67 1.04
N SER A 45 7.13 12.01 1.36
CA SER A 45 8.12 11.58 0.36
C SER A 45 7.70 10.34 -0.42
N SER A 46 6.70 9.59 0.09
CA SER A 46 6.24 8.33 -0.48
C SER A 46 5.00 8.46 -1.35
N LEU A 47 4.27 9.58 -1.22
CA LEU A 47 3.10 9.88 -2.03
C LEU A 47 3.55 10.41 -3.40
N ASN A 48 2.93 9.93 -4.49
CA ASN A 48 3.18 10.50 -5.81
C ASN A 48 2.55 11.90 -5.88
N PRO A 49 3.35 12.98 -6.03
CA PRO A 49 2.83 14.35 -5.97
C PRO A 49 1.89 14.71 -7.12
N TYR A 50 1.96 13.97 -8.23
CA TYR A 50 1.11 14.18 -9.41
C TYR A 50 -0.23 13.48 -9.32
N TYR A 51 -0.45 12.68 -8.27
CA TYR A 51 -1.66 11.90 -8.09
C TYR A 51 -2.58 12.55 -7.05
N THR A 52 -3.88 12.42 -7.31
CA THR A 52 -4.89 12.76 -6.31
C THR A 52 -4.90 11.73 -5.18
N VAL A 53 -5.45 12.11 -4.03
CA VAL A 53 -5.65 11.17 -2.90
C VAL A 53 -6.42 9.93 -3.35
N ARG A 54 -7.45 10.11 -4.17
CA ARG A 54 -8.21 9.01 -4.78
C ARG A 54 -7.31 8.08 -5.57
N GLN A 55 -6.46 8.60 -6.46
CA GLN A 55 -5.55 7.78 -7.27
C GLN A 55 -4.55 7.00 -6.41
N ILE A 56 -4.01 7.66 -5.37
CA ILE A 56 -3.09 7.02 -4.43
C ILE A 56 -3.76 5.86 -3.68
N LEU A 57 -5.01 6.02 -3.26
CA LEU A 57 -5.74 4.97 -2.52
C LEU A 57 -6.24 3.84 -3.44
N LEU A 58 -6.52 4.13 -4.71
CA LEU A 58 -6.97 3.13 -5.69
C LEU A 58 -5.85 2.23 -6.23
N GLU A 59 -4.63 2.76 -6.33
CA GLU A 59 -3.45 2.06 -6.85
C GLU A 59 -3.19 0.71 -6.15
N PRO A 60 -3.08 0.65 -4.80
CA PRO A 60 -2.80 -0.61 -4.12
C PRO A 60 -3.95 -1.61 -4.24
N LEU A 61 -5.20 -1.14 -4.28
CA LEU A 61 -6.38 -1.99 -4.47
C LEU A 61 -6.37 -2.66 -5.84
N SER A 62 -6.02 -1.89 -6.87
CA SER A 62 -5.91 -2.40 -8.25
C SER A 62 -4.76 -3.42 -8.37
N ASN A 63 -3.62 -3.16 -7.72
CA ASN A 63 -2.46 -4.05 -7.73
C ASN A 63 -2.73 -5.41 -7.09
N ILE A 64 -3.63 -5.50 -6.12
CA ILE A 64 -4.06 -6.76 -5.51
C ILE A 64 -5.24 -7.42 -6.22
N GLY A 65 -5.71 -6.86 -7.35
CA GLY A 65 -6.74 -7.44 -8.20
C GLY A 65 -8.18 -7.11 -7.77
N LEU A 66 -8.39 -6.15 -6.87
CA LEU A 66 -9.73 -5.64 -6.58
C LEU A 66 -10.17 -4.69 -7.69
N THR A 67 -11.34 -4.94 -8.26
CA THR A 67 -11.89 -4.15 -9.39
C THR A 67 -13.31 -3.65 -9.14
N GLN A 68 -13.97 -4.13 -8.07
CA GLN A 68 -15.33 -3.79 -7.71
C GLN A 68 -15.36 -2.94 -6.44
N GLU A 69 -16.37 -2.06 -6.33
CA GLU A 69 -16.63 -1.25 -5.13
C GLU A 69 -15.44 -0.37 -4.69
N LEU A 70 -14.54 -0.05 -5.62
CA LEU A 70 -13.29 0.64 -5.31
C LEU A 70 -13.53 2.04 -4.73
N ASN A 71 -14.46 2.80 -5.32
CA ASN A 71 -14.80 4.15 -4.84
C ASN A 71 -15.41 4.10 -3.43
N GLU A 72 -16.34 3.18 -3.18
CA GLU A 72 -16.98 3.02 -1.87
C GLU A 72 -15.95 2.63 -0.79
N LYS A 73 -15.01 1.74 -1.12
CA LYS A 73 -13.89 1.39 -0.23
C LYS A 73 -13.01 2.59 0.08
N VAL A 74 -12.65 3.39 -0.92
CA VAL A 74 -11.81 4.56 -0.75
C VAL A 74 -12.50 5.64 0.10
N GLU A 75 -13.78 5.90 -0.15
CA GLU A 75 -14.58 6.83 0.65
C GLU A 75 -14.70 6.37 2.11
N LYS A 76 -14.95 5.08 2.31
CA LYS A 76 -15.00 4.47 3.64
C LYS A 76 -13.67 4.60 4.39
N VAL A 77 -12.54 4.33 3.73
CA VAL A 77 -11.21 4.44 4.36
C VAL A 77 -10.94 5.86 4.82
N LEU A 78 -11.30 6.88 4.03
CA LEU A 78 -11.17 8.29 4.46
C LEU A 78 -12.02 8.59 5.69
N ALA A 79 -13.27 8.12 5.68
CA ALA A 79 -14.17 8.31 6.81
C ALA A 79 -13.66 7.61 8.09
N ASP A 80 -13.10 6.40 7.96
CA ASP A 80 -12.54 5.62 9.08
C ASP A 80 -11.36 6.34 9.76
N VAL A 81 -10.61 7.17 9.02
CA VAL A 81 -9.52 8.01 9.56
C VAL A 81 -9.94 9.45 9.88
N GLY A 82 -11.24 9.76 9.78
CA GLY A 82 -11.80 11.07 10.13
C GLY A 82 -11.47 12.19 9.14
N LEU A 83 -11.16 11.86 7.88
CA LEU A 83 -10.86 12.82 6.83
C LEU A 83 -12.08 13.12 5.95
N ASP A 84 -12.20 14.37 5.51
CA ASP A 84 -13.30 14.83 4.66
C ASP A 84 -13.16 14.28 3.23
N LEU A 85 -14.27 13.81 2.64
CA LEU A 85 -14.30 13.23 1.29
C LEU A 85 -13.86 14.21 0.19
N THR A 86 -13.96 15.51 0.41
CA THR A 86 -13.45 16.55 -0.51
C THR A 86 -11.94 16.48 -0.73
N LEU A 87 -11.20 15.79 0.14
CA LEU A 87 -9.77 15.57 -0.03
C LEU A 87 -9.46 14.56 -1.14
N LEU A 88 -10.41 13.70 -1.53
CA LEU A 88 -10.20 12.66 -2.54
C LEU A 88 -9.72 13.23 -3.88
N ASP A 89 -10.22 14.40 -4.25
CA ASP A 89 -9.94 15.02 -5.54
C ASP A 89 -8.81 16.06 -5.46
N ARG A 90 -8.17 16.20 -4.29
CA ARG A 90 -6.96 17.03 -4.12
C ARG A 90 -5.70 16.24 -4.44
N ASN A 91 -4.68 16.92 -4.93
CA ASN A 91 -3.35 16.36 -5.08
C ASN A 91 -2.64 16.22 -3.73
N ALA A 92 -1.77 15.23 -3.61
CA ALA A 92 -1.01 14.99 -2.37
C ALA A 92 -0.24 16.24 -1.86
N GLN A 93 0.26 17.07 -2.77
CA GLN A 93 0.95 18.32 -2.43
C GLN A 93 0.06 19.36 -1.72
N GLN A 94 -1.26 19.22 -1.79
CA GLN A 94 -2.23 20.17 -1.22
C GLN A 94 -2.73 19.75 0.17
N LEU A 95 -2.14 18.69 0.76
CA LEU A 95 -2.51 18.15 2.08
C LEU A 95 -1.62 18.68 3.22
N SER A 96 -0.72 19.61 2.92
CA SER A 96 0.17 20.26 3.89
C SER A 96 -0.40 21.57 4.43
#